data_AF-A0A9Q3F5G9-F1
#
_entry.id   AF-A0A9Q3F5G9-F1
#
_cell.length_a   1.000
_cell.length_b   1.000
_cell.length_c   1.000
_cell.angle_alpha   90.00
_cell.angle_beta   90.00
_cell.angle_gamma   90.00
#
_symmetry.space_group_name_H-M   'P 1'
#
loop_
_entity.id
_entity.type
_entity.pdbx_description
1 polymer ?
#
loop_
_entity_poly.entity_id
_entity_poly.type
_entity_poly.pdbx_seq_one_letter_code
_entity_poly.pdbx_strand_id
1 'polypeptide(L)'
;MDSLKLQQILNCFQPKKITALQSFLFFANFYCWFIQDYSKRITALDSLLKKDCPFIFNVEALSQFQILKEALTTAPILSHLNPSPPTIVETDSSDYSLGAVLIQVNDSGKHPIAFDSCKLLPAELNYEIHYKEVLGRVWALKRWRAFLLSLSNPFEVLTDHSSLQYFMSSKVLTHCHAR
;
A
#
# COMPACT_ATOMS: atom_id res chain seq x y z
N MET A 1 4.32 -7.81 11.35
CA MET A 1 3.29 -8.47 10.50
C MET A 1 2.56 -9.51 11.33
N ASP A 2 1.26 -9.69 11.10
CA ASP A 2 0.54 -10.87 11.62
C ASP A 2 1.28 -12.15 11.18
N SER A 3 1.59 -13.05 12.11
CA SER A 3 2.31 -14.30 11.85
C SER A 3 1.68 -15.11 10.72
N LEU A 4 0.34 -15.03 10.58
CA LEU A 4 -0.42 -15.68 9.51
C LEU A 4 -0.12 -15.12 8.12
N LYS A 5 0.03 -13.79 7.96
CA LYS A 5 0.35 -13.18 6.65
C LYS A 5 1.78 -13.50 6.22
N LEU A 6 2.73 -13.50 7.17
CA LEU A 6 4.11 -13.94 6.91
C LEU A 6 4.15 -15.41 6.46
N GLN A 7 3.39 -16.27 7.13
CA GLN A 7 3.29 -17.69 6.75
C GLN A 7 2.66 -17.86 5.36
N GLN A 8 1.66 -17.05 5.01
CA GLN A 8 1.08 -17.07 3.66
C GLN A 8 2.08 -16.70 2.58
N ILE A 9 2.96 -15.72 2.83
CA ILE A 9 4.03 -15.32 1.90
C ILE A 9 5.09 -16.41 1.82
N LEU A 10 5.55 -16.94 2.97
CA LEU A 10 6.53 -18.03 3.03
C LEU A 10 6.03 -19.29 2.31
N ASN A 11 4.74 -19.60 2.41
CA ASN A 11 4.10 -20.74 1.76
C ASN A 11 3.60 -20.42 0.35
N CYS A 12 3.81 -19.19 -0.15
CA CYS A 12 3.43 -18.83 -1.50
C CYS A 12 4.31 -19.59 -2.50
N PHE A 13 3.72 -20.57 -3.18
CA PHE A 13 4.36 -21.26 -4.30
C PHE A 13 4.35 -20.39 -5.54
N GLN A 14 5.20 -20.73 -6.51
CA GLN A 14 5.24 -20.07 -7.81
C GLN A 14 3.82 -19.95 -8.41
N PRO A 15 3.38 -18.72 -8.77
CA PRO A 15 2.06 -18.50 -9.34
C PRO A 15 1.87 -19.30 -10.63
N LYS A 16 0.83 -20.13 -10.69
CA LYS A 16 0.46 -20.90 -11.89
C LYS A 16 -0.57 -20.19 -12.78
N LYS A 17 -1.09 -19.05 -12.33
CA LYS A 17 -2.11 -18.25 -13.02
C LYS A 17 -1.74 -16.77 -12.96
N ILE A 18 -2.11 -16.04 -14.02
CA ILE A 18 -1.94 -14.59 -14.13
C ILE A 18 -2.57 -13.87 -12.92
N THR A 19 -3.79 -14.26 -12.53
CA THR A 19 -4.50 -13.65 -11.39
C THR A 19 -3.76 -13.82 -10.06
N ALA A 20 -3.08 -14.95 -9.87
CA ALA A 20 -2.27 -15.21 -8.68
C ALA A 20 -1.00 -14.36 -8.68
N LEU A 21 -0.36 -14.18 -9.85
CA LEU A 21 0.79 -13.28 -9.98
C LEU A 21 0.39 -11.82 -9.72
N GLN A 22 -0.73 -11.35 -10.30
CA GLN A 22 -1.24 -10.01 -10.05
C GLN A 22 -1.52 -9.75 -8.56
N SER A 23 -2.13 -10.74 -7.88
CA SER A 23 -2.38 -10.64 -6.43
C SER A 23 -1.09 -10.56 -5.63
N PHE A 24 -0.07 -11.35 -6.01
CA PHE A 24 1.26 -11.29 -5.39
C PHE A 24 1.95 -9.94 -5.63
N LEU A 25 1.94 -9.43 -6.85
CA LEU A 25 2.59 -8.15 -7.19
C LEU A 25 1.87 -6.98 -6.51
N PHE A 26 0.54 -6.99 -6.45
CA PHE A 26 -0.24 -6.03 -5.69
C PHE A 26 0.16 -6.03 -4.21
N PHE A 27 0.28 -7.22 -3.62
CA PHE A 27 0.77 -7.36 -2.25
C PHE A 27 2.22 -6.87 -2.10
N ALA A 28 3.11 -7.22 -3.02
CA ALA A 28 4.50 -6.80 -2.98
C ALA A 28 4.65 -5.27 -3.14
N ASN A 29 3.75 -4.63 -3.89
CA ASN A 29 3.74 -3.19 -4.12
C ASN A 29 3.51 -2.41 -2.83
N PHE A 30 2.69 -2.97 -1.95
CA PHE A 30 2.47 -2.43 -0.63
C PHE A 30 3.75 -2.37 0.24
N TYR A 31 4.76 -3.19 -0.05
CA TYR A 31 6.06 -3.20 0.63
C TYR A 31 7.20 -2.68 -0.26
N CYS A 32 6.90 -2.06 -1.41
CA CYS A 32 7.91 -1.75 -2.43
C CYS A 32 9.09 -0.89 -1.92
N TRP A 33 8.85 0.04 -0.98
CA TRP A 33 9.92 0.88 -0.43
C TRP A 33 10.94 0.12 0.43
N PHE A 34 10.58 -1.05 0.94
CA PHE A 34 11.46 -1.87 1.77
C PHE A 34 12.29 -2.85 0.96
N ILE A 35 11.99 -2.95 -0.34
CA ILE A 35 12.64 -3.87 -1.25
C ILE A 35 13.61 -3.07 -2.11
N GLN A 36 14.90 -3.29 -1.89
CA GLN A 36 15.94 -2.66 -2.70
C GLN A 36 15.78 -3.02 -4.19
N ASP A 37 15.90 -2.03 -5.06
CA ASP A 37 15.76 -2.17 -6.52
C ASP A 37 14.40 -2.76 -6.96
N TYR A 38 13.33 -2.55 -6.18
CA TYR A 38 12.00 -3.13 -6.43
C TYR A 38 11.52 -3.03 -7.88
N SER A 39 11.63 -1.85 -8.49
CA SER A 39 11.22 -1.64 -9.89
C SER A 39 11.94 -2.58 -10.85
N LYS A 40 13.26 -2.77 -10.71
CA LYS A 40 14.04 -3.70 -11.55
C LYS A 40 13.58 -5.15 -11.35
N ARG A 41 13.27 -5.53 -10.10
CA ARG A 41 12.85 -6.90 -9.76
C ARG A 41 11.47 -7.23 -10.32
N ILE A 42 10.57 -6.25 -10.33
CA ILE A 42 9.23 -6.41 -10.88
C ILE A 42 9.21 -6.47 -12.40
N THR A 43 10.11 -5.78 -13.10
CA THR A 43 10.11 -5.73 -14.58
C THR A 43 10.01 -7.12 -15.23
N ALA A 44 10.75 -8.11 -14.70
CA ALA A 44 10.71 -9.49 -15.19
C ALA A 44 9.34 -10.15 -14.96
N LEU A 45 8.67 -9.85 -13.85
CA LEU A 45 7.35 -10.38 -13.50
C LEU A 45 6.21 -9.66 -14.24
N ASP A 46 6.31 -8.34 -14.39
CA ASP A 46 5.35 -7.53 -15.16
C ASP A 46 5.33 -7.93 -16.64
N SER A 47 6.47 -8.37 -17.18
CA SER A 47 6.53 -8.91 -18.54
C SER A 47 5.62 -10.12 -18.74
N LEU A 48 5.38 -10.93 -17.68
CA LEU A 48 4.49 -12.09 -17.70
C LEU A 48 3.00 -11.71 -17.69
N LEU A 49 2.67 -10.44 -17.40
CA LEU A 49 1.29 -9.93 -17.38
C LEU A 49 0.86 -9.31 -18.71
N LYS A 50 1.76 -9.17 -19.69
CA LYS A 50 1.47 -8.53 -20.98
C LYS A 50 0.54 -9.40 -21.83
N LYS A 51 -0.34 -8.74 -22.59
CA LYS A 51 -1.48 -9.37 -23.30
C LYS A 51 -1.10 -10.35 -24.41
N ASP A 52 0.17 -10.42 -24.81
CA ASP A 52 0.67 -11.27 -25.90
C ASP A 52 1.90 -12.11 -25.49
N CYS A 53 2.15 -12.25 -24.18
CA CYS A 53 3.26 -13.06 -23.67
C CYS A 53 2.73 -14.37 -23.07
N PRO A 54 3.33 -15.53 -23.40
CA PRO A 54 2.97 -16.78 -22.76
C PRO A 54 3.35 -16.71 -21.27
N PHE A 55 2.42 -17.13 -20.40
CA PHE A 55 2.64 -17.13 -18.95
C PHE A 55 3.59 -18.27 -18.55
N ILE A 56 4.88 -18.06 -18.79
CA ILE A 56 5.96 -19.01 -18.52
C ILE A 56 7.00 -18.31 -17.68
N PHE A 57 7.20 -18.80 -16.46
CA PHE A 57 8.31 -18.37 -15.62
C PHE A 57 9.63 -18.86 -16.23
N ASN A 58 10.35 -17.94 -16.85
CA ASN A 58 11.74 -18.18 -17.22
C ASN A 58 12.64 -18.13 -15.97
N VAL A 59 13.91 -18.50 -16.13
CA VAL A 59 14.89 -18.55 -15.04
C VAL A 59 15.03 -17.19 -14.34
N GLU A 60 14.95 -16.10 -15.11
CA GLU A 60 15.04 -14.74 -14.60
C GLU A 60 13.83 -14.35 -13.74
N ALA A 61 12.61 -14.55 -14.23
CA ALA A 61 11.38 -14.28 -13.49
C ALA A 61 11.29 -15.11 -12.21
N LEU A 62 11.74 -16.38 -12.25
CA LEU A 62 11.76 -17.25 -11.07
C LEU A 62 12.76 -16.76 -10.03
N SER A 63 13.94 -16.33 -10.46
CA SER A 63 14.95 -15.71 -9.58
C SER A 63 14.42 -14.42 -8.94
N GLN A 64 13.84 -13.51 -9.73
CA GLN A 64 13.28 -12.26 -9.18
C GLN A 64 12.10 -12.52 -8.24
N PHE A 65 11.26 -13.50 -8.53
CA PHE A 65 10.17 -13.91 -7.64
C PHE A 65 10.69 -14.43 -6.29
N GLN A 66 11.73 -15.26 -6.29
CA GLN A 66 12.35 -15.76 -5.06
C GLN A 66 12.97 -14.62 -4.25
N ILE A 67 13.71 -13.72 -4.90
CA ILE A 67 14.32 -12.58 -4.21
C ILE A 67 13.24 -11.64 -3.64
N LEU A 68 12.15 -11.40 -4.36
CA LEU A 68 11.02 -10.61 -3.86
C LEU A 68 10.37 -11.28 -2.65
N LYS A 69 10.18 -12.60 -2.70
CA LYS A 69 9.63 -13.38 -1.59
C LYS A 69 10.54 -13.30 -0.36
N GLU A 70 11.85 -13.46 -0.54
CA GLU A 70 12.83 -13.31 0.54
C GLU A 70 12.82 -11.90 1.13
N ALA A 71 12.83 -10.88 0.27
CA ALA A 71 12.77 -9.47 0.68
C ALA A 71 11.48 -9.17 1.45
N LEU A 72 10.33 -9.72 1.06
CA LEU A 72 9.07 -9.56 1.80
C LEU A 72 9.08 -10.25 3.17
N THR A 73 9.87 -11.31 3.33
CA THR A 73 10.00 -12.03 4.60
C THR A 73 11.10 -11.49 5.51
N THR A 74 12.08 -10.80 4.94
CA THR A 74 13.21 -10.17 5.64
C THR A 74 13.05 -8.66 5.80
N ALA A 75 12.07 -8.04 5.13
CA ALA A 75 11.76 -6.62 5.22
C ALA A 75 11.65 -6.20 6.68
N PRO A 76 12.17 -5.00 7.03
CA PRO A 76 12.17 -4.51 8.39
C PRO A 76 10.75 -4.60 8.96
N ILE A 77 10.68 -5.38 10.05
CA ILE A 77 9.51 -5.58 10.88
C ILE A 77 9.04 -4.18 11.29
N LEU A 78 7.73 -3.95 11.20
CA LEU A 78 7.04 -2.75 11.70
C LEU A 78 7.78 -2.15 12.90
N SER A 79 8.21 -0.91 12.76
CA SER A 79 8.88 -0.19 13.84
C SER A 79 7.85 0.26 14.87
N HIS A 80 8.28 0.35 16.13
CA HIS A 80 7.43 0.92 17.17
C HIS A 80 7.23 2.42 16.93
N LEU A 81 6.01 2.89 17.16
CA LEU A 81 5.68 4.31 17.09
C LEU A 81 6.53 5.10 18.10
N ASN A 82 7.29 6.08 17.62
CA ASN A 82 7.97 7.06 18.45
C ASN A 82 7.24 8.42 18.32
N PRO A 83 6.80 9.10 19.39
CA PRO A 83 6.10 10.38 19.28
C PRO A 83 6.89 11.53 18.64
N SER A 84 8.22 11.44 18.60
CA SER A 84 9.11 12.55 18.21
C SER A 84 9.30 12.72 16.70
N PRO A 85 9.63 11.67 15.91
CA PRO A 85 9.97 11.85 14.50
C PRO A 85 8.77 12.28 13.64
N PRO A 86 9.02 12.99 12.51
CA PRO A 86 8.00 13.27 11.51
C PRO A 86 7.27 12.01 11.08
N THR A 87 5.94 12.08 11.05
CA THR A 87 5.07 10.97 10.72
C THR A 87 4.29 11.29 9.45
N ILE A 88 4.20 10.32 8.55
CA ILE A 88 3.52 10.43 7.26
C ILE A 88 2.48 9.31 7.17
N VAL A 89 1.27 9.66 6.75
CA VAL A 89 0.20 8.73 6.38
C VAL A 89 0.10 8.75 4.87
N GLU A 90 0.46 7.65 4.21
CA GLU A 90 0.26 7.51 2.77
C GLU A 90 -0.99 6.66 2.52
N THR A 91 -1.91 7.14 1.69
CA THR A 91 -3.14 6.42 1.34
C THR A 91 -3.24 6.22 -0.15
N ASP A 92 -3.78 5.07 -0.54
CA ASP A 92 -4.06 4.69 -1.91
C ASP A 92 -5.47 4.11 -1.99
N SER A 93 -6.20 4.41 -3.07
CA SER A 93 -7.51 3.83 -3.33
C SER A 93 -7.56 3.18 -4.71
N SER A 94 -8.23 2.04 -4.76
CA SER A 94 -8.50 1.31 -5.98
C SER A 94 -10.01 1.19 -6.18
N ASP A 95 -10.43 0.64 -7.32
CA ASP A 95 -11.85 0.43 -7.59
C ASP A 95 -12.56 -0.43 -6.54
N TYR A 96 -11.81 -1.28 -5.82
CA TYR A 96 -12.36 -2.32 -4.93
C TYR A 96 -11.90 -2.22 -3.46
N SER A 97 -10.82 -1.50 -3.18
CA SER A 97 -10.20 -1.48 -1.85
C SER A 97 -9.47 -0.18 -1.56
N LEU A 98 -9.30 0.08 -0.27
CA LEU A 98 -8.49 1.15 0.28
C LEU A 98 -7.23 0.56 0.91
N GLY A 99 -6.11 1.25 0.77
CA GLY A 99 -4.84 0.93 1.40
C GLY A 99 -4.27 2.15 2.12
N ALA A 100 -3.60 1.92 3.24
CA ALA A 100 -2.86 2.96 3.94
C ALA A 100 -1.58 2.42 4.57
N VAL A 101 -0.58 3.30 4.67
CA VAL A 101 0.68 3.08 5.38
C VAL A 101 0.97 4.24 6.32
N LEU A 102 1.30 3.94 7.58
CA LEU A 102 1.82 4.89 8.56
C LEU A 102 3.34 4.76 8.62
N ILE A 103 4.06 5.85 8.39
CA ILE A 103 5.52 5.88 8.22
C ILE A 103 6.10 6.90 9.16
N GLN A 104 7.26 6.62 9.74
CA GLN A 104 8.09 7.58 10.44
C GLN A 104 9.39 7.81 9.69
N VAL A 105 9.81 9.06 9.60
CA VAL A 105 11.06 9.44 8.95
C VAL A 105 12.06 9.83 10.01
N ASN A 106 13.22 9.19 10.02
CA ASN A 106 14.35 9.52 10.88
C ASN A 106 15.66 9.50 10.06
N ASP A 107 16.79 9.66 10.74
CA ASP A 107 18.12 9.71 10.11
C ASP A 107 18.48 8.44 9.31
N SER A 108 17.87 7.29 9.63
CA SER A 108 18.08 6.04 8.90
C SER A 108 17.07 5.80 7.77
N GLY A 109 16.13 6.73 7.55
CA GLY A 109 15.19 6.72 6.42
C GLY A 109 13.72 6.61 6.83
N LYS A 110 12.91 6.05 5.92
CA LYS A 110 11.46 5.80 6.13
C LYS A 110 11.27 4.45 6.83
N HIS A 111 10.52 4.45 7.94
CA HIS A 111 10.21 3.27 8.75
C HIS A 111 8.71 3.07 8.85
N PRO A 112 8.16 1.91 8.44
CA PRO A 112 6.73 1.65 8.51
C PRO A 112 6.36 1.31 9.95
N ILE A 113 5.36 2.00 10.49
CA ILE A 113 4.81 1.76 11.82
C ILE A 113 3.59 0.85 11.76
N ALA A 114 2.72 1.12 10.79
CA ALA A 114 1.49 0.36 10.62
C ALA A 114 1.09 0.31 9.15
N PHE A 115 0.38 -0.77 8.84
CA PHE A 115 -0.12 -1.09 7.52
C PHE A 115 -1.57 -1.50 7.66
N ASP A 116 -2.45 -0.98 6.82
CA ASP A 116 -3.83 -1.43 6.82
C ASP A 116 -4.42 -1.40 5.41
N SER A 117 -5.39 -2.27 5.18
CA SER A 117 -6.21 -2.25 3.97
C SER A 117 -7.61 -2.79 4.24
N CYS A 118 -8.61 -2.24 3.55
CA CYS A 118 -9.98 -2.70 3.65
C CYS A 118 -10.64 -2.79 2.27
N LYS A 119 -11.59 -3.70 2.14
CA LYS A 119 -12.45 -3.77 0.95
C LYS A 119 -13.54 -2.71 1.07
N LEU A 120 -13.83 -2.06 -0.05
CA LEU A 120 -14.96 -1.14 -0.14
C LEU A 120 -16.28 -1.91 0.02
N LEU A 121 -17.22 -1.30 0.74
CA LEU A 121 -18.58 -1.79 0.85
C LEU A 121 -19.31 -1.68 -0.50
N PRO A 122 -20.37 -2.47 -0.74
CA PRO A 122 -21.12 -2.42 -2.00
C PRO A 122 -21.60 -1.01 -2.39
N ALA A 123 -21.94 -0.17 -1.41
CA ALA A 123 -22.32 1.22 -1.65
C ALA A 123 -21.12 2.09 -2.06
N GLU A 124 -19.94 1.85 -1.47
CA GLU A 124 -18.72 2.63 -1.69
C GLU A 124 -18.03 2.26 -3.01
N LEU A 125 -18.27 1.06 -3.54
CA LEU A 125 -17.80 0.65 -4.87
C LEU A 125 -18.33 1.59 -5.98
N ASN A 126 -19.52 2.16 -5.78
CA ASN A 126 -20.17 3.07 -6.74
C ASN A 126 -19.68 4.52 -6.63
N TYR A 127 -18.77 4.83 -5.69
CA TYR A 127 -18.22 6.18 -5.57
C TYR A 127 -17.28 6.49 -6.73
N GLU A 128 -17.25 7.75 -7.14
CA GLU A 128 -16.22 8.22 -8.08
C GLU A 128 -14.84 8.19 -7.42
N ILE A 129 -13.79 8.11 -8.24
CA ILE A 129 -12.42 7.87 -7.77
C ILE A 129 -11.95 8.91 -6.74
N HIS A 130 -12.33 10.18 -6.92
CA HIS A 130 -11.98 11.24 -5.99
C HIS A 130 -12.66 11.11 -4.62
N TYR A 131 -13.87 10.53 -4.55
CA TYR A 131 -14.52 10.23 -3.27
C TYR A 131 -13.89 9.02 -2.58
N LYS A 132 -13.45 8.02 -3.35
CA LYS A 132 -12.72 6.86 -2.81
C LYS A 132 -11.39 7.27 -2.18
N GLU A 133 -10.69 8.23 -2.78
CA GLU A 133 -9.47 8.83 -2.19
C GLU A 133 -9.74 9.54 -0.86
N VAL A 134 -10.78 10.39 -0.79
CA VAL A 134 -11.18 11.06 0.45
C VAL A 134 -11.55 10.03 1.53
N LEU A 135 -12.31 9.00 1.14
CA LEU A 135 -12.69 7.90 2.01
C LEU A 135 -11.46 7.17 2.55
N GLY A 136 -10.47 6.88 1.69
CA GLY A 136 -9.18 6.29 2.06
C GLY A 136 -8.49 7.06 3.19
N ARG A 137 -8.39 8.38 3.07
CA ARG A 137 -7.81 9.25 4.11
C ARG A 137 -8.60 9.21 5.40
N VAL A 138 -9.92 9.45 5.35
CA VAL A 138 -10.77 9.46 6.55
C VAL A 138 -10.70 8.11 7.26
N TRP A 139 -10.72 7.01 6.49
CA TRP A 139 -10.60 5.67 7.02
C TRP A 139 -9.24 5.45 7.70
N ALA A 140 -8.12 5.82 7.08
CA ALA A 140 -6.78 5.69 7.65
C ALA A 140 -6.63 6.51 8.95
N LEU A 141 -7.11 7.77 8.94
CA LEU A 141 -7.06 8.65 10.11
C LEU A 141 -7.92 8.12 11.27
N LYS A 142 -9.10 7.55 10.97
CA LYS A 142 -9.94 6.89 11.98
C LYS A 142 -9.24 5.65 12.53
N ARG A 143 -8.62 4.86 11.65
CA ARG A 143 -7.94 3.61 12.02
C ARG A 143 -6.77 3.83 12.96
N TRP A 144 -5.99 4.88 12.73
CA TRP A 144 -4.80 5.20 13.53
C TRP A 144 -4.96 6.41 14.43
N ARG A 145 -6.21 6.79 14.75
CA ARG A 145 -6.51 7.95 15.61
C ARG A 145 -5.70 7.96 16.90
N ALA A 146 -5.57 6.81 17.58
CA ALA A 146 -4.81 6.71 18.82
C ALA A 146 -3.31 7.00 18.62
N PHE A 147 -2.71 6.50 17.54
CA PHE A 147 -1.31 6.77 17.21
C PHE A 147 -1.09 8.22 16.83
N LEU A 148 -1.93 8.76 15.96
CA LEU A 148 -1.81 10.14 15.46
C LEU A 148 -2.00 11.17 16.58
N LEU A 149 -2.88 10.91 17.54
CA LEU A 149 -3.07 11.78 18.72
C LEU A 149 -1.92 11.70 19.72
N SER A 150 -1.11 10.65 19.68
CA SER A 150 0.05 10.49 20.56
C SER A 150 1.33 11.14 20.04
N LEU A 151 1.29 11.71 18.83
CA LEU A 151 2.43 12.39 18.23
C LEU A 151 2.65 13.75 18.87
N SER A 152 3.92 14.12 19.07
CA SER A 152 4.29 15.44 19.59
C SER A 152 4.22 16.53 18.51
N ASN A 153 4.34 16.14 17.24
CA ASN A 153 4.41 17.02 16.09
C ASN A 153 3.25 16.74 15.12
N PRO A 154 2.87 17.72 14.27
CA PRO A 154 1.95 17.48 13.17
C PRO A 154 2.45 16.35 12.26
N PHE A 155 1.50 15.61 11.67
CA PHE A 155 1.78 14.58 10.67
C PHE A 155 1.32 15.04 9.28
N GLU A 156 1.89 14.43 8.25
CA GLU A 156 1.54 14.70 6.85
C GLU A 156 0.69 13.57 6.27
N VAL A 157 -0.20 13.89 5.34
CA VAL A 157 -0.98 12.89 4.59
C VAL A 157 -0.64 13.01 3.11
N LEU A 158 -0.08 11.95 2.51
CA LEU A 158 0.22 11.89 1.08
C LEU A 158 -0.81 11.01 0.36
N THR A 159 -1.17 11.44 -0.84
CA THR A 159 -2.10 10.78 -1.76
C THR A 159 -1.62 11.11 -3.17
N ASP A 160 -1.74 10.17 -4.09
CA ASP A 160 -1.31 10.28 -5.47
C ASP A 160 -2.28 11.09 -6.35
N HIS A 161 -3.44 11.50 -5.82
CA HIS A 161 -4.47 12.15 -6.62
C HIS A 161 -4.47 13.68 -6.53
N SER A 162 -4.04 14.33 -7.62
CA SER A 162 -3.96 15.80 -7.74
C SER A 162 -5.32 16.53 -7.70
N SER A 163 -6.45 15.82 -7.88
CA SER A 163 -7.80 16.43 -7.85
C SER A 163 -8.18 17.00 -6.47
N LEU A 164 -7.45 16.61 -5.42
CA LEU A 164 -7.67 17.10 -4.05
C LEU A 164 -7.20 18.53 -3.80
N GLN A 165 -6.35 19.10 -4.68
CA GLN A 165 -6.08 20.53 -4.64
C GLN A 165 -7.35 21.37 -4.88
N TYR A 166 -8.31 20.84 -5.65
CA TYR A 166 -9.62 21.46 -5.85
C TYR A 166 -10.56 21.28 -4.64
N PHE A 167 -10.46 20.17 -3.90
CA PHE A 167 -11.26 19.96 -2.69
C PHE A 167 -10.93 21.00 -1.60
N MET A 168 -9.64 21.30 -1.39
CA MET A 168 -9.19 22.28 -0.40
C MET A 168 -9.53 23.73 -0.78
N SER A 169 -9.79 24.01 -2.07
CA SER A 169 -10.14 25.36 -2.56
C SER A 169 -11.66 25.57 -2.68
N SER A 170 -12.46 24.51 -2.77
CA SER A 170 -13.91 24.60 -2.89
C SER A 170 -14.58 24.85 -1.53
N LYS A 171 -15.30 25.97 -1.41
CA LYS A 171 -16.09 26.34 -0.21
C LYS A 171 -17.44 25.62 -0.11
N VAL A 172 -17.80 24.79 -1.10
CA VAL A 172 -19.09 24.09 -1.15
C VAL A 172 -18.85 22.60 -0.95
N LEU A 173 -19.24 22.10 0.22
CA LEU A 173 -19.25 20.68 0.53
C LEU A 173 -20.52 20.06 -0.06
N THR A 174 -20.39 19.05 -0.93
CA THR A 174 -21.53 18.22 -1.34
C THR A 174 -21.96 17.32 -0.18
N HIS A 175 -23.17 16.75 -0.24
CA HIS A 175 -23.72 15.88 0.81
C HIS A 175 -22.79 14.70 1.16
N CYS A 176 -22.03 14.19 0.19
CA CYS A 176 -21.04 13.12 0.41
C CYS A 176 -19.77 13.61 1.14
N HIS A 177 -19.43 14.91 1.08
CA HIS A 177 -18.30 15.49 1.81
C HIS A 177 -18.59 15.76 3.29
N ALA A 178 -19.88 15.83 3.67
CA ALA A 178 -20.32 16.19 5.02
C ALA A 178 -20.55 14.99 5.97
N ARG A 179 -20.35 13.76 5.47
CA ARG A 179 -20.51 12.49 6.21
C ARG A 179 -19.18 11.94 6.69
#